data_AF-X1ML13-F1
#
_entry.id   AF-X1ML13-F1
#
_cell.length_a   1.000
_cell.length_b   1.000
_cell.length_c   1.000
_cell.angle_alpha   90.00
_cell.angle_beta   90.00
_cell.angle_gamma   90.00
#
_symmetry.space_group_name_H-M   'P 1'
#
loop_
_entity.id
_entity.type
_entity.pdbx_description
1 polymer ?
#
loop_
_entity_poly.entity_id
_entity_poly.type
_entity_poly.pdbx_seq_one_letter_code
_entity_poly.pdbx_strand_id
1 'polypeptide(L)' 'MDLKALYNISYGIYIVSSKKEDRINGQIVNTVFQTTSEPATIAICINKENLTQG' A
#
# COMPACT_ATOMS: atom_id res chain seq x y z
N MET A 1 -3.45 7.60 -24.83
CA MET A 1 -3.14 6.55 -23.84
C MET A 1 -4.41 5.79 -23.56
N ASP A 2 -4.39 4.46 -23.66
CA ASP A 2 -5.53 3.64 -23.27
C ASP A 2 -5.40 3.28 -21.79
N LEU A 3 -6.30 3.81 -20.95
CA LEU A 3 -6.29 3.57 -19.50
C LEU A 3 -6.71 2.14 -19.14
N LYS A 4 -7.41 1.42 -20.03
CA LYS A 4 -7.86 0.05 -19.76
C LYS A 4 -6.68 -0.91 -19.57
N ALA A 5 -5.53 -0.60 -20.15
CA ALA A 5 -4.31 -1.39 -19.98
C ALA A 5 -3.89 -1.49 -18.50
N LEU A 6 -4.18 -0.48 -17.67
CA LEU A 6 -3.83 -0.49 -16.23
C LEU A 6 -4.63 -1.54 -15.44
N TYR A 7 -5.83 -1.91 -15.89
CA TYR A 7 -6.66 -2.92 -15.22
C TYR A 7 -6.12 -4.35 -15.37
N ASN A 8 -5.19 -4.58 -16.30
CA ASN A 8 -4.54 -5.87 -16.45
C ASN A 8 -3.41 -6.09 -15.41
N ILE A 9 -3.01 -5.05 -14.67
CA ILE A 9 -2.03 -5.20 -13.60
C ILE A 9 -2.71 -5.91 -12.43
N SER A 10 -2.15 -7.04 -12.03
CA SER A 10 -2.68 -7.85 -10.92
C SER A 10 -2.22 -7.30 -9.58
N TYR A 11 -3.14 -7.27 -8.62
CA TYR A 11 -2.88 -6.83 -7.26
C TYR A 11 -3.50 -7.81 -6.26
N GLY A 12 -2.88 -7.94 -5.09
CA GLY A 12 -3.53 -8.51 -3.92
C GLY A 12 -4.46 -7.50 -3.24
N ILE A 13 -5.11 -7.93 -2.16
CA ILE A 13 -5.89 -7.04 -1.28
C ILE A 13 -5.38 -7.23 0.14
N TYR A 14 -4.98 -6.13 0.78
CA TYR A 14 -4.34 -6.13 2.09
C TYR A 14 -4.97 -5.09 3.00
N ILE A 15 -4.86 -5.28 4.32
CA ILE A 15 -5.05 -4.21 5.31
C ILE A 15 -3.67 -3.70 5.70
N VAL A 16 -3.44 -2.40 5.56
CA VAL A 16 -2.24 -1.73 6.10
C VAL A 16 -2.67 -0.92 7.31
N SER A 17 -1.97 -1.10 8.42
CA SER A 17 -2.21 -0.36 9.67
C SER A 17 -0.97 0.41 10.10
N SER A 18 -1.19 1.58 10.69
CA SER A 18 -0.14 2.36 11.36
C SER A 18 -0.63 2.83 12.72
N LYS A 19 0.31 3.11 13.62
CA LYS A 19 0.02 3.70 14.92
C LYS A 19 0.94 4.91 15.09
N LYS A 20 0.33 6.08 15.27
CA LYS A 20 1.02 7.32 15.61
C LYS A 20 0.52 7.78 16.97
N GLU A 21 1.42 7.79 17.95
CA GLU A 21 1.08 8.02 19.36
C GLU A 21 -0.05 7.06 19.79
N ASP A 22 -1.18 7.57 20.27
CA ASP A 22 -2.33 6.76 20.68
C ASP A 22 -3.36 6.52 19.56
N ARG A 23 -3.11 7.03 18.35
CA ARG A 23 -4.03 6.87 17.20
C ARG A 23 -3.64 5.66 16.37
N ILE A 24 -4.55 4.70 16.29
CA ILE A 24 -4.44 3.51 15.44
C ILE A 24 -5.26 3.76 14.18
N ASN A 25 -4.65 3.58 13.01
CA ASN A 25 -5.30 3.72 11.71
C ASN A 25 -5.13 2.44 10.90
N GLY A 26 -6.10 2.14 10.05
CA GLY A 26 -6.07 1.02 9.12
C GLY A 26 -6.80 1.38 7.83
N GLN A 27 -6.31 0.87 6.69
CA GLN A 27 -6.95 1.03 5.39
C GLN A 27 -6.78 -0.22 4.54
N ILE A 28 -7.69 -0.42 3.59
CA ILE A 28 -7.54 -1.41 2.52
C ILE A 28 -6.61 -0.84 1.44
N VAL A 29 -5.62 -1.63 1.03
CA VAL A 29 -4.64 -1.26 0.00
C VAL A 29 -4.46 -2.42 -0.97
N ASN A 30 -4.41 -2.12 -2.28
CA ASN A 30 -4.07 -3.11 -3.31
C ASN A 30 -2.61 -3.02 -3.76
N THR A 31 -1.98 -1.85 -3.63
CA THR A 31 -0.62 -1.58 -4.09
C THR A 31 0.40 -1.92 -3.01
N VAL A 32 0.74 -3.21 -2.90
CA VAL A 32 1.74 -3.77 -1.98
C VAL A 32 2.59 -4.79 -2.73
N PHE A 33 3.91 -4.66 -2.67
CA PHE A 33 4.84 -5.62 -3.29
C PHE A 33 6.23 -5.59 -2.64
N GLN A 34 6.93 -6.73 -2.70
CA GLN A 34 8.31 -6.84 -2.27
C GLN A 34 9.26 -6.19 -3.28
N THR A 35 10.21 -5.38 -2.80
CA THR A 35 11.19 -4.69 -3.63
C THR A 35 12.57 -5.35 -3.61
N THR A 36 12.99 -5.89 -2.46
CA THR A 36 14.29 -6.57 -2.31
C THR A 36 14.14 -7.84 -1.48
N SER A 37 14.96 -8.85 -1.76
CA SER A 37 15.04 -10.08 -0.97
C SER A 37 15.97 -9.95 0.24
N GLU A 38 17.06 -9.20 0.13
CA GLU A 38 18.02 -9.00 1.21
C GLU A 38 18.51 -7.53 1.26
N PRO A 39 18.22 -6.79 2.34
CA PRO A 39 17.21 -7.12 3.35
C PRO A 39 15.82 -7.24 2.72
N ALA A 40 14.95 -8.06 3.30
CA ALA A 40 13.58 -8.20 2.81
C ALA A 40 12.83 -6.86 3.01
N THR A 41 12.44 -6.21 1.90
CA THR A 41 11.81 -4.88 1.91
C THR A 41 10.52 -4.90 1.11
N ILE A 42 9.47 -4.25 1.65
CA ILE A 42 8.16 -4.10 1.00
C ILE A 42 7.89 -2.63 0.70
N ALA A 43 7.38 -2.33 -0.49
CA ALA A 43 6.82 -1.03 -0.83
C ALA A 43 5.30 -1.07 -0.76
N ILE A 44 4.73 0.02 -0.22
CA ILE A 44 3.30 0.25 -0.08
C ILE A 44 3.02 1.64 -0.63
N CYS A 45 2.05 1.77 -1.54
CA CYS A 45 1.60 3.08 -2.02
C CYS A 45 0.34 3.51 -1.25
N ILE A 46 0.41 4.63 -0.56
CA ILE A 46 -0.67 5.20 0.27
C ILE A 46 -0.98 6.61 -0.23
N ASN A 47 -2.26 6.95 -0.36
CA ASN A 47 -2.68 8.32 -0.61
C ASN A 47 -2.29 9.21 0.58
N LYS A 48 -1.67 10.38 0.30
CA LYS A 48 -1.26 11.37 1.30
C LYS A 48 -2.42 11.98 2.11
N GLU A 49 -3.65 11.80 1.67
CA GLU A 49 -4.85 12.23 2.42
C GLU A 49 -5.29 11.20 3.47
N ASN A 50 -4.77 9.96 3.41
CA ASN A 50 -5.12 8.91 4.35
C ASN A 50 -4.29 9.00 5.64
N LEU A 51 -4.94 8.80 6.78
CA LEU A 51 -4.31 8.89 8.10
C LEU A 51 -3.25 7.81 8.35
N THR A 52 -3.29 6.70 7.62
CA THR A 52 -2.36 5.56 7.76
C THR A 52 -0.95 5.84 7.21
N GLN A 53 -0.72 6.97 6.53
CA GLN A 53 0.64 7.34 6.07
C GLN A 53 1.60 7.70 7.23
N GLY A 54 1.06 7.90 8.44
CA GLY A 54 1.73 8.52 9.58
C GLY A 54 2.03 7.58 10.73
#